data_AF-A0A494XEL5-F1
#
_entry.id   AF-A0A494XEL5-F1
#
_cell.length_a   1.000
_cell.length_b   1.000
_cell.length_c   1.000
_cell.angle_alpha   90.00
_cell.angle_beta   90.00
_cell.angle_gamma   90.00
#
_symmetry.space_group_name_H-M   'P 1'
#
loop_
_entity.id
_entity.type
_entity.pdbx_description
1 polymer ?
#
loop_
_entity_poly.entity_id
_entity_poly.type
_entity_poly.pdbx_seq_one_letter_code
_entity_poly.pdbx_strand_id
1 'polypeptide(L)'
;MKLKRARRSRRGRIEIIPMIDVMFFLLASYLLTSLSMQRLDALSIALPDGTASAFNSAAPLTLSIDRNDRIEVAGQRVTLAEVGPAVRARLHRDGTLVVAADDKATQGTVTRAMLEAQHAGARSLSIVIRHAQ
;
A
#
# COMPACT_ATOMS: atom_id res chain seq x y z
N MET A 1 -74.85 -36.09 13.58
CA MET A 1 -73.64 -36.01 12.73
C MET A 1 -73.12 -34.57 12.75
N LYS A 2 -71.90 -34.32 13.26
CA LYS A 2 -71.31 -32.96 13.32
C LYS A 2 -70.36 -32.77 12.14
N LEU A 3 -70.70 -31.85 11.23
CA LEU A 3 -69.92 -31.52 10.04
C LEU A 3 -68.65 -30.75 10.44
N LYS A 4 -67.47 -31.30 10.12
CA LYS A 4 -66.18 -30.65 10.35
C LYS A 4 -66.04 -29.46 9.40
N ARG A 5 -65.99 -28.25 9.98
CA ARG A 5 -65.85 -26.98 9.25
C ARG A 5 -64.48 -26.92 8.57
N ALA A 6 -64.45 -26.68 7.26
CA ALA A 6 -63.23 -26.56 6.47
C ALA A 6 -62.37 -25.38 6.98
N ARG A 7 -61.09 -25.65 7.25
CA ARG A 7 -60.13 -24.66 7.73
C ARG A 7 -59.87 -23.63 6.63
N ARG A 8 -60.37 -22.41 6.81
CA ARG A 8 -60.16 -21.29 5.89
C ARG A 8 -58.65 -21.02 5.81
N SER A 9 -58.05 -21.23 4.64
CA SER A 9 -56.62 -20.96 4.40
C SER A 9 -56.34 -19.48 4.69
N ARG A 10 -55.49 -19.19 5.68
CA ARG A 10 -55.06 -17.83 5.99
C ARG A 10 -54.07 -17.42 4.92
N ARG A 11 -54.47 -16.49 4.04
CA ARG A 11 -53.55 -15.81 3.13
C ARG A 11 -52.53 -15.05 3.98
N GLY A 12 -51.24 -15.27 3.73
CA GLY A 12 -50.16 -14.52 4.36
C GLY A 12 -50.30 -13.03 4.03
N ARG A 13 -50.09 -12.17 5.03
CA ARG A 13 -50.05 -10.72 4.84
C ARG A 13 -48.59 -10.33 4.68
N ILE A 14 -48.30 -9.44 3.73
CA ILE A 14 -46.96 -8.84 3.59
C ILE A 14 -46.91 -7.68 4.58
N GLU A 15 -45.97 -7.74 5.52
CA GLU A 15 -45.77 -6.71 6.53
C GLU A 15 -44.71 -5.72 6.02
N ILE A 16 -45.16 -4.56 5.53
CA ILE A 16 -44.28 -3.56 4.91
C ILE A 16 -43.37 -2.89 5.95
N ILE A 17 -43.89 -2.61 7.15
CA ILE A 17 -43.14 -1.91 8.21
C ILE A 17 -41.88 -2.69 8.64
N PRO A 18 -41.96 -4.00 8.96
CA PRO A 18 -40.76 -4.82 9.21
C PRO A 18 -39.80 -4.91 8.02
N MET A 19 -40.31 -4.90 6.77
CA MET A 19 -39.45 -4.94 5.59
C MET A 19 -38.65 -3.65 5.40
N ILE A 20 -39.26 -2.48 5.68
CA ILE A 20 -38.55 -1.20 5.64
C ILE A 20 -37.40 -1.19 6.65
N ASP A 21 -37.63 -1.74 7.84
CA ASP A 21 -36.62 -1.81 8.90
C ASP A 21 -35.40 -2.64 8.46
N VAL A 22 -35.62 -3.81 7.84
CA VAL A 22 -34.54 -4.64 7.29
C VAL A 22 -33.77 -3.90 6.19
N MET A 23 -34.45 -3.19 5.30
CA MET A 23 -33.78 -2.43 4.24
C MET A 23 -32.97 -1.25 4.80
N PHE A 24 -33.50 -0.54 5.81
CA PHE A 24 -32.80 0.54 6.48
C PHE A 24 -31.55 0.04 7.21
N PHE A 25 -31.66 -1.09 7.91
CA PHE A 25 -30.53 -1.75 8.56
C PHE A 25 -29.44 -2.17 7.55
N LEU A 26 -29.83 -2.75 6.42
CA LEU A 26 -28.89 -3.09 5.35
C LEU A 26 -28.21 -1.86 4.76
N LEU A 27 -28.96 -0.77 4.55
CA LEU A 27 -28.40 0.48 4.02
C LEU A 27 -27.42 1.12 5.01
N ALA A 28 -27.76 1.17 6.30
CA ALA A 28 -26.89 1.72 7.33
C ALA A 28 -25.61 0.89 7.53
N SER A 29 -25.74 -0.44 7.60
CA SER A 29 -24.58 -1.35 7.71
C SER A 29 -23.69 -1.31 6.47
N TYR A 30 -24.28 -1.19 5.27
CA TYR A 30 -23.54 -1.01 4.03
C TYR A 30 -22.76 0.31 4.02
N LEU A 31 -23.38 1.44 4.37
CA LEU A 31 -22.70 2.73 4.45
C LEU A 31 -21.53 2.69 5.44
N LEU A 32 -21.73 2.10 6.62
CA LEU A 32 -20.68 1.95 7.63
C LEU A 32 -19.52 1.08 7.12
N THR A 33 -19.83 -0.04 6.46
CA THR A 33 -18.82 -0.97 5.93
C THR A 33 -18.07 -0.36 4.74
N SER A 34 -18.78 0.35 3.86
CA SER A 34 -18.21 1.03 2.69
C SER A 34 -17.21 2.11 3.09
N LEU A 35 -17.53 2.93 4.09
CA LEU A 35 -16.60 3.91 4.67
C LEU A 35 -15.37 3.24 5.29
N SER A 36 -15.49 2.02 5.83
CA SER A 36 -14.34 1.28 6.35
C SER A 36 -13.44 0.71 5.24
N MET A 37 -13.99 0.40 4.06
CA MET A 37 -13.22 -0.10 2.90
C MET A 37 -12.51 1.02 2.13
N GLN A 38 -12.87 2.29 2.36
CA GLN A 38 -12.14 3.46 1.84
C GLN A 38 -10.92 3.85 2.68
N ARG A 39 -10.69 3.19 3.83
CA ARG A 39 -9.34 3.12 4.39
C ARG A 39 -8.57 2.13 3.54
N LEU A 40 -8.20 2.56 2.34
CA LEU A 40 -7.08 1.99 1.59
C LEU A 40 -5.98 1.70 2.61
N ASP A 41 -5.37 0.54 2.49
CA ASP A 41 -4.10 0.22 3.12
C ASP A 41 -3.14 1.38 2.85
N ALA A 42 -3.15 2.37 3.74
CA ALA A 42 -2.06 3.29 3.90
C ALA A 42 -0.95 2.35 4.35
N LEU A 43 -0.16 1.89 3.38
CA LEU A 43 1.18 1.38 3.61
C LEU A 43 1.74 2.33 4.66
N SER A 44 1.85 1.84 5.89
CA SER A 44 2.19 2.67 7.05
C SER A 44 3.67 3.00 6.89
N ILE A 45 3.94 3.94 5.99
CA ILE A 45 5.24 4.56 5.87
C ILE A 45 5.24 5.52 7.06
N ALA A 46 5.70 5.00 8.19
CA ALA A 46 6.19 5.86 9.25
C ALA A 46 7.28 6.73 8.61
N LEU A 47 6.92 7.93 8.15
CA LEU A 47 7.88 9.00 7.98
C LEU A 47 8.23 9.39 9.42
N PRO A 48 9.42 9.02 9.94
CA PRO A 48 9.88 9.66 11.17
C PRO A 48 9.91 11.15 10.87
N ASP A 49 9.24 11.92 11.73
CA ASP A 49 9.27 13.38 11.71
C ASP A 49 10.70 13.83 11.42
N GLY A 50 10.84 14.62 10.36
CA GLY A 50 12.10 15.17 9.88
C GLY A 50 12.73 16.04 10.96
N THR A 51 13.39 15.39 11.91
CA THR A 51 14.47 15.96 12.69
C THR A 51 15.72 15.36 12.07
N ALA A 52 16.45 16.20 11.37
CA ALA A 52 17.81 15.93 10.95
C ALA A 52 18.66 15.71 12.22
N SER A 53 18.58 14.51 12.77
CA SER A 53 19.43 14.09 13.87
C SER A 53 20.78 13.79 13.24
N ALA A 54 21.79 14.53 13.69
CA ALA A 54 23.17 14.38 13.26
C ALA A 54 23.69 12.98 13.65
N PHE A 55 23.42 11.99 12.79
CA PHE A 55 24.07 10.69 12.84
C PHE A 55 25.38 10.78 12.04
N ASN A 56 26.49 11.06 12.73
CA ASN A 56 27.76 10.43 12.32
C ASN A 56 27.53 8.90 12.45
N SER A 57 27.84 8.01 11.49
CA SER A 57 28.98 8.01 10.58
C SER A 57 28.86 6.97 9.45
N ALA A 58 27.71 6.85 8.78
CA ALA A 58 27.60 6.15 7.49
C ALA A 58 26.41 6.72 6.71
N ALA A 59 26.68 7.39 5.59
CA ALA A 59 25.61 7.88 4.73
C ALA A 59 24.77 6.69 4.26
N PRO A 60 23.42 6.71 4.42
CA PRO A 60 22.59 5.60 3.97
C PRO A 60 22.78 5.40 2.46
N LEU A 61 22.87 4.14 2.05
CA LEU A 61 23.03 3.83 0.63
C LEU A 61 21.83 4.37 -0.13
N THR A 62 22.08 5.19 -1.15
CA THR A 62 21.03 5.83 -1.93
C THR A 62 20.90 5.16 -3.30
N LEU A 63 19.70 4.70 -3.64
CA LEU A 63 19.28 4.27 -4.97
C LEU A 63 18.46 5.41 -5.58
N SER A 64 18.94 6.06 -6.63
CA SER A 64 18.25 7.13 -7.34
C SER A 64 17.70 6.64 -8.66
N ILE A 65 16.50 7.07 -9.03
CA ILE A 65 15.85 6.76 -10.30
C ILE A 65 15.32 8.07 -10.89
N ASP A 66 15.81 8.45 -12.06
CA ASP A 66 15.38 9.67 -12.74
C ASP A 66 14.12 9.47 -13.61
N ARG A 67 13.57 10.56 -14.14
CA ARG A 67 12.42 10.55 -15.06
C ARG A 67 12.65 9.79 -16.37
N ASN A 68 13.91 9.50 -16.71
CA ASN A 68 14.31 8.75 -17.89
C ASN A 68 14.62 7.28 -17.54
N ASP A 69 14.17 6.81 -16.38
CA ASP A 69 14.41 5.46 -15.85
C ASP A 69 15.90 5.11 -15.68
N ARG A 70 16.77 6.11 -15.53
CA ARG A 70 18.19 5.87 -15.22
C ARG A 70 18.34 5.61 -13.74
N ILE A 71 19.02 4.50 -13.43
CA ILE A 71 19.23 4.04 -12.07
C ILE A 71 20.66 4.38 -11.65
N GLU A 72 20.81 4.96 -10.47
CA GLU A 72 22.09 5.31 -9.88
C GLU A 72 22.17 4.77 -8.44
N VAL A 73 23.24 4.04 -8.11
CA VAL A 73 23.50 3.57 -6.74
C VAL A 73 24.71 4.33 -6.21
N ALA A 74 24.53 5.09 -5.13
CA ALA A 74 25.55 5.97 -4.56
C ALA A 74 26.18 6.94 -5.61
N GLY A 75 25.36 7.44 -6.53
CA GLY A 75 25.80 8.35 -7.61
C GLY A 75 26.51 7.66 -8.78
N GLN A 76 26.62 6.33 -8.77
CA GLN A 76 27.14 5.56 -9.89
C GLN A 76 25.99 5.00 -10.73
N ARG A 77 25.98 5.29 -12.03
CA ARG A 77 25.01 4.71 -12.97
C ARG A 77 25.17 3.20 -13.05
N VAL A 78 24.04 2.52 -12.92
CA VAL A 78 23.94 1.06 -13.02
C VAL A 78 22.72 0.69 -13.84
N THR A 79 22.77 -0.47 -14.47
CA THR A 79 21.57 -1.09 -15.07
C THR A 79 20.75 -1.79 -14.00
N LEU A 80 19.50 -2.13 -14.32
CA LEU A 80 18.60 -2.82 -13.40
C LEU A 80 19.19 -4.14 -12.86
N ALA A 81 19.88 -4.90 -13.71
CA ALA A 81 20.51 -6.17 -13.33
C ALA A 81 21.72 -5.99 -12.40
N GLU A 82 22.33 -4.79 -12.41
CA GLU A 82 23.49 -4.46 -11.59
C GLU A 82 23.11 -3.86 -10.23
N VAL A 83 21.83 -3.52 -10.02
CA VAL A 83 21.33 -2.97 -8.76
C VAL A 83 21.61 -3.92 -7.60
N GLY A 84 21.24 -5.20 -7.73
CA GLY A 84 21.45 -6.19 -6.67
C GLY A 84 22.92 -6.30 -6.24
N PRO A 85 23.86 -6.58 -7.18
CA PRO A 85 25.29 -6.60 -6.88
C PRO A 85 25.82 -5.28 -6.30
N ALA A 86 25.43 -4.14 -6.86
CA ALA A 86 25.88 -2.82 -6.40
C ALA A 86 25.38 -2.49 -4.99
N VAL A 87 24.14 -2.86 -4.68
CA VAL A 87 23.57 -2.73 -3.34
C VAL A 87 24.29 -3.65 -2.38
N ARG A 88 24.43 -4.94 -2.68
CA ARG A 88 25.11 -5.90 -1.79
C ARG A 88 26.54 -5.49 -1.45
N ALA A 89 27.26 -4.89 -2.39
CA ALA A 89 28.64 -4.44 -2.20
C ALA A 89 28.76 -3.20 -1.30
N ARG A 90 27.73 -2.35 -1.24
CA ARG A 90 27.77 -1.04 -0.58
C ARG A 90 26.78 -0.90 0.58
N LEU A 91 25.94 -1.91 0.81
CA LEU A 91 24.94 -1.90 1.86
C LEU A 91 25.63 -2.03 3.23
N HIS A 92 25.33 -1.09 4.12
CA HIS A 92 25.79 -1.14 5.50
C HIS A 92 25.12 -2.27 6.29
N ARG A 93 25.73 -2.69 7.41
CA ARG A 93 25.20 -3.77 8.26
C ARG A 93 23.76 -3.53 8.75
N ASP A 94 23.37 -2.27 8.88
CA ASP A 94 22.03 -1.87 9.32
C ASP A 94 20.96 -2.12 8.25
N GLY A 95 21.36 -2.37 7.00
CA GLY A 95 20.46 -2.76 5.91
C GLY A 95 19.53 -1.63 5.46
N THR A 96 19.87 -0.37 5.77
CA THR A 96 19.11 0.82 5.42
C THR A 96 19.44 1.27 4.00
N LEU A 97 18.41 1.37 3.16
CA LEU A 97 18.49 1.88 1.78
C LEU A 97 17.47 3.01 1.61
N VAL A 98 17.93 4.14 1.07
CA VAL A 98 17.07 5.24 0.66
C VAL A 98 16.84 5.15 -0.84
N VAL A 99 15.58 5.11 -1.27
CA VAL A 99 15.16 5.09 -2.66
C VAL A 99 14.65 6.47 -3.04
N ALA A 100 15.42 7.21 -3.82
CA ALA A 100 15.06 8.50 -4.36
C ALA A 100 14.50 8.33 -5.78
N ALA A 101 13.19 8.42 -5.95
CA ALA A 101 12.54 8.31 -7.25
C ALA A 101 12.01 9.67 -7.72
N ASP A 102 12.20 9.98 -9.00
CA ASP A 102 11.52 11.08 -9.66
C ASP A 102 10.02 10.78 -9.79
N ASP A 103 9.16 11.81 -9.72
CA ASP A 103 7.71 11.67 -9.84
C ASP A 103 7.25 11.12 -11.21
N LYS A 104 8.08 11.31 -12.24
CA LYS A 104 7.84 10.83 -13.61
C LYS A 104 8.55 9.52 -13.94
N ALA A 105 9.29 8.93 -12.99
CA ALA A 105 9.93 7.63 -13.20
C ALA A 105 8.86 6.54 -13.42
N THR A 106 9.15 5.56 -14.29
CA THR A 106 8.21 4.48 -14.54
C THR A 106 8.08 3.63 -13.29
N GLN A 107 6.85 3.50 -12.76
CA GLN A 107 6.57 2.74 -11.53
C GLN A 107 7.09 1.30 -11.60
N GLY A 108 7.06 0.67 -12.79
CA GLY A 108 7.61 -0.66 -13.01
C GLY A 108 9.13 -0.75 -12.80
N THR A 109 9.88 0.26 -13.23
CA THR A 109 11.34 0.35 -13.03
C THR A 109 11.66 0.52 -11.55
N VAL A 110 10.96 1.44 -10.87
CA VAL A 110 11.12 1.70 -9.43
C VAL A 110 10.88 0.43 -8.61
N THR A 111 9.75 -0.25 -8.88
CA THR A 111 9.38 -1.48 -8.16
C THR A 111 10.41 -2.59 -8.37
N ARG A 112 10.88 -2.80 -9.61
CA ARG A 112 11.90 -3.82 -9.89
C ARG A 112 13.23 -3.50 -9.20
N ALA A 113 13.67 -2.25 -9.24
CA ALA A 113 14.91 -1.85 -8.59
C ALA A 113 14.85 -2.01 -7.06
N MET A 114 13.68 -1.72 -6.46
CA MET A 114 13.44 -1.99 -5.03
C MET A 114 13.51 -3.48 -4.69
N LEU A 115 12.90 -4.34 -5.50
CA LEU A 115 12.94 -5.79 -5.31
C LEU A 115 14.36 -6.35 -5.41
N GLU A 116 15.13 -5.92 -6.40
CA GLU A 116 16.53 -6.30 -6.55
C GLU A 116 17.36 -5.86 -5.34
N ALA A 117 17.11 -4.65 -4.83
CA ALA A 117 17.79 -4.17 -3.63
C ALA A 117 17.38 -4.95 -2.36
N GLN A 118 16.12 -5.35 -2.25
CA GLN A 118 15.64 -6.20 -1.16
C GLN A 118 16.27 -7.60 -1.20
N HIS A 119 16.34 -8.22 -2.38
CA HIS A 119 17.05 -9.49 -2.59
C HIS A 119 18.54 -9.40 -2.25
N ALA A 120 19.14 -8.22 -2.44
CA ALA A 120 20.53 -7.95 -2.07
C ALA A 120 20.76 -7.76 -0.56
N GLY A 121 19.70 -7.78 0.26
CA GLY A 121 19.77 -7.72 1.71
C GLY A 121 19.30 -6.39 2.32
N ALA A 122 18.74 -5.46 1.54
CA ALA A 122 18.12 -4.25 2.09
C ALA A 122 16.89 -4.62 2.92
N ARG A 123 16.91 -4.29 4.21
CA ARG A 123 15.85 -4.62 5.17
C ARG A 123 14.95 -3.43 5.47
N SER A 124 15.56 -2.24 5.55
CA SER A 124 14.85 -0.99 5.80
C SER A 124 14.92 -0.14 4.54
N LEU A 125 13.76 0.05 3.90
CA LEU A 125 13.61 0.84 2.68
C LEU A 125 12.88 2.13 3.03
N SER A 126 13.50 3.27 2.74
CA SER A 126 12.86 4.59 2.86
C SER A 126 12.73 5.20 1.47
N ILE A 127 11.50 5.55 1.06
CA ILE A 127 11.24 6.10 -0.28
C ILE A 127 11.09 7.61 -0.17
N VAL A 128 11.76 8.34 -1.05
CA VAL A 128 11.66 9.78 -1.19
C VAL A 128 11.30 10.08 -2.65
N ILE A 129 10.17 10.75 -2.86
CA ILE A 129 9.78 11.23 -4.18
C ILE A 129 10.39 12.63 -4.37
N ARG A 130 11.16 12.81 -5.43
CA ARG A 130 11.72 14.10 -5.81
C ARG A 130 10.92 14.66 -6.98
N HIS A 131 10.40 15.88 -6.81
CA HIS A 131 9.94 16.67 -7.93
C HIS A 131 11.14 17.38 -8.54
N ALA A 132 11.67 16.84 -9.63
CA ALA A 132 12.67 17.54 -10.40
C ALA A 132 11.96 18.66 -11.19
N GLN A 133 12.20 19.91 -10.78
CA GLN A 133 11.74 21.10 -11.51
C GLN A 133 12.25 21.08 -12.96
#